data_AF-A0A832CNS9-F1
#
_entry.id   AF-A0A832CNS9-F1
#
_cell.length_a   1.000
_cell.length_b   1.000
_cell.length_c   1.000
_cell.angle_alpha   90.00
_cell.angle_beta   90.00
_cell.angle_gamma   90.00
#
_symmetry.space_group_name_H-M   'P 1'
#
loop_
_entity.id
_entity.type
_entity.pdbx_description
1 polymer ?
#
loop_
_entity_poly.entity_id
_entity_poly.type
_entity_poly.pdbx_seq_one_letter_code
_entity_poly.pdbx_strand_id
1 'polypeptide(L)'
;RLGLKALICIGGGGTQKSALKLAKAGLNIITIPKTIDNDIPYTDTAIGFDTALTIATEAIDRLHSTAHSHHRIVIVELMGHNTGWLTLGAGLAGGADVILIPEIPFDVQKVAAAIEARKARGSPFSIVAVAEGATPVSDLKQHMEKSRANHKIFSTLKTDLGQSQPG
;
A
#
# COMPACT_ATOMS: atom_id res chain seq x y z
N ARG A 1 23.01 16.23 29.03
CA ARG A 1 22.40 16.63 27.73
C ARG A 1 23.37 16.28 26.61
N LEU A 2 22.90 15.77 25.46
CA LEU A 2 23.75 15.23 24.38
C LEU A 2 24.29 16.28 23.37
N GLY A 3 23.95 17.57 23.49
CA GLY A 3 24.48 18.63 22.61
C GLY A 3 24.02 18.57 21.14
N LEU A 4 22.97 17.82 20.84
CA LEU A 4 22.44 17.61 19.49
C LEU A 4 21.99 18.93 18.83
N LYS A 5 22.37 19.13 17.57
CA LYS A 5 22.05 20.34 16.78
C LYS A 5 20.92 20.15 15.76
N ALA A 6 20.71 18.91 15.34
CA ALA A 6 19.67 18.52 14.40
C ALA A 6 19.34 17.02 14.56
N LEU A 7 18.24 16.59 13.96
CA LEU A 7 17.82 15.19 13.87
C LEU A 7 17.43 14.86 12.43
N ILE A 8 17.93 13.71 11.94
CA ILE A 8 17.52 13.13 10.66
C ILE A 8 16.58 11.97 10.94
N CYS A 9 15.34 12.09 10.48
CA CYS A 9 14.29 11.10 10.68
C CYS A 9 14.08 10.30 9.39
N ILE A 10 14.28 8.98 9.44
CA ILE A 10 14.11 8.10 8.28
C ILE A 10 12.88 7.22 8.50
N GLY A 11 11.90 7.26 7.60
CA GLY A 11 10.70 6.42 7.71
C GLY A 11 9.52 6.86 6.84
N GLY A 12 8.37 6.22 7.06
CA GLY A 12 7.11 6.50 6.36
C GLY A 12 6.26 7.59 7.04
N GLY A 13 4.98 7.63 6.72
CA GLY A 13 4.06 8.68 7.20
C GLY A 13 3.96 8.80 8.73
N GLY A 14 4.10 7.69 9.46
CA GLY A 14 4.18 7.70 10.93
C GLY A 14 5.38 8.50 11.46
N THR A 15 6.56 8.27 10.89
CA THR A 15 7.79 8.99 11.23
C THR A 15 7.67 10.47 10.89
N GLN A 16 7.11 10.82 9.73
CA GLN A 16 6.93 12.23 9.35
C GLN A 16 5.99 12.98 10.29
N LYS A 17 4.92 12.33 10.78
CA LYS A 17 4.02 12.92 11.79
C LYS A 17 4.76 13.24 13.10
N SER A 18 5.64 12.36 13.54
CA SER A 18 6.46 12.59 14.75
C SER A 18 7.53 13.66 14.52
N ALA A 19 8.20 13.63 13.37
CA ALA A 19 9.18 14.62 12.94
C ALA A 19 8.59 16.05 12.94
N LEU A 20 7.35 16.21 12.46
CA LEU A 20 6.64 17.49 12.50
C LEU A 20 6.43 18.01 13.92
N LYS A 21 6.11 17.13 14.88
CA LYS A 21 5.94 17.53 16.30
C LYS A 21 7.26 18.06 16.87
N LEU A 22 8.37 17.39 16.57
CA LEU A 22 9.71 17.81 17.01
C LEU A 22 10.13 19.12 16.37
N ALA A 23 9.87 19.31 15.08
CA ALA A 23 10.13 20.56 14.37
C ALA A 23 9.36 21.73 15.00
N LYS A 24 8.08 21.53 15.31
CA LYS A 24 7.24 22.52 16.02
C LYS A 24 7.74 22.84 17.43
N ALA A 25 8.44 21.92 18.07
CA ALA A 25 9.08 22.13 19.36
C ALA A 25 10.43 22.86 19.27
N GLY A 26 10.83 23.34 18.08
CA GLY A 26 12.03 24.14 17.86
C GLY A 26 13.28 23.32 17.53
N LEU A 27 13.16 22.02 17.25
CA LEU A 27 14.29 21.20 16.78
C LEU A 27 14.49 21.38 15.27
N ASN A 28 15.75 21.37 14.84
CA ASN A 28 16.10 21.30 13.43
C ASN A 28 15.91 19.85 12.95
N ILE A 29 14.97 19.64 12.03
CA ILE A 29 14.59 18.31 11.55
C ILE A 29 14.76 18.20 10.03
N ILE A 30 15.32 17.09 9.57
CA ILE A 30 15.29 16.65 8.17
C ILE A 30 14.59 15.28 8.12
N THR A 31 13.75 15.05 7.13
CA THR A 31 13.07 13.75 6.93
C THR A 31 13.50 13.09 5.63
N ILE A 32 13.76 11.78 5.68
CA ILE A 32 14.06 10.96 4.51
C ILE A 32 12.93 9.92 4.34
N PRO A 33 12.24 9.89 3.19
CA PRO A 33 11.14 8.96 2.94
C PRO A 33 11.67 7.53 2.81
N LYS A 34 11.25 6.64 3.72
CA LYS A 34 11.58 5.21 3.68
C LYS A 34 10.36 4.36 3.94
N THR A 35 9.72 3.91 2.86
CA THR A 35 8.54 3.05 2.85
C THR A 35 8.54 2.23 1.56
N ILE A 36 7.92 1.05 1.61
CA ILE A 36 7.68 0.21 0.42
C ILE A 36 6.38 0.59 -0.30
N ASP A 37 5.53 1.42 0.31
CA ASP A 37 4.21 1.75 -0.22
C ASP A 37 4.27 2.86 -1.31
N ASN A 38 5.37 3.62 -1.32
CA ASN A 38 5.55 4.83 -2.13
C ASN A 38 4.43 5.88 -1.95
N ASP A 39 3.95 6.03 -0.72
CA ASP A 39 2.79 6.85 -0.34
C ASP A 39 3.15 8.22 0.24
N ILE A 40 4.40 8.66 0.10
CA ILE A 40 4.88 9.93 0.67
C ILE A 40 4.67 11.06 -0.34
N PRO A 41 3.91 12.12 0.02
CA PRO A 41 3.73 13.27 -0.87
C PRO A 41 5.05 13.99 -1.18
N TYR A 42 5.10 14.64 -2.34
CA TYR A 42 6.22 15.49 -2.80
C TYR A 42 7.55 14.75 -3.05
N THR A 43 7.51 13.43 -3.17
CA THR A 43 8.61 12.62 -3.70
C THR A 43 8.03 11.61 -4.69
N ASP A 44 8.72 11.37 -5.80
CA ASP A 44 8.28 10.37 -6.79
C ASP A 44 8.57 8.94 -6.31
N THR A 45 9.62 8.79 -5.48
CA THR A 45 10.07 7.50 -4.96
C THR A 45 10.49 7.58 -3.50
N ALA A 46 10.30 6.47 -2.77
CA ALA A 46 10.75 6.29 -1.40
C ALA A 46 11.79 5.18 -1.30
N ILE A 47 12.71 5.30 -0.35
CA ILE A 47 13.73 4.28 -0.12
C ILE A 47 13.05 2.96 0.28
N GLY A 48 13.35 1.91 -0.47
CA GLY A 48 12.80 0.56 -0.28
C GLY A 48 11.73 0.17 -1.31
N PHE A 49 11.15 1.14 -2.04
CA PHE A 49 10.12 0.86 -3.04
C PHE A 49 10.63 -0.02 -4.19
N ASP A 50 11.77 0.35 -4.80
CA ASP A 50 12.36 -0.37 -5.94
C ASP A 50 12.71 -1.84 -5.61
N THR A 51 13.28 -2.06 -4.41
CA THR A 51 13.58 -3.40 -3.92
C THR A 51 12.29 -4.21 -3.70
N ALA A 52 11.26 -3.62 -3.10
CA ALA A 52 9.97 -4.28 -2.90
C ALA A 52 9.30 -4.60 -4.25
N LEU A 53 9.35 -3.68 -5.21
CA LEU A 53 8.83 -3.85 -6.56
C LEU A 53 9.49 -5.03 -7.27
N THR A 54 10.82 -5.13 -7.20
CA THR A 54 11.58 -6.24 -7.78
C THR A 54 11.15 -7.58 -7.18
N ILE A 55 11.09 -7.67 -5.85
CA ILE A 55 10.69 -8.89 -5.14
C ILE A 55 9.25 -9.29 -5.46
N ALA A 56 8.31 -8.33 -5.47
CA ALA A 56 6.91 -8.58 -5.80
C ALA A 56 6.75 -9.03 -7.26
N THR A 57 7.50 -8.41 -8.18
CA THR A 57 7.53 -8.80 -9.61
C THR A 57 7.99 -10.24 -9.77
N GLU A 58 9.12 -10.62 -9.15
CA GLU A 58 9.63 -11.99 -9.18
C GLU A 58 8.64 -12.99 -8.57
N ALA A 59 7.94 -12.61 -7.50
CA ALA A 59 6.95 -13.47 -6.88
C ALA A 59 5.79 -13.77 -7.85
N ILE A 60 5.27 -12.75 -8.53
CA ILE A 60 4.20 -12.89 -9.53
C ILE A 60 4.68 -13.75 -10.72
N ASP A 61 5.88 -13.49 -11.23
CA ASP A 61 6.45 -14.25 -12.34
C ASP A 61 6.57 -15.74 -11.99
N ARG A 62 7.10 -16.07 -10.80
CA ARG A 62 7.22 -17.47 -10.34
C ARG A 62 5.87 -18.18 -10.23
N LEU A 63 4.80 -17.46 -9.89
CA LEU A 63 3.45 -18.03 -9.81
C LEU A 63 2.90 -18.47 -11.17
N HIS A 64 3.41 -17.95 -12.29
CA HIS A 64 2.98 -18.36 -13.64
C HIS A 64 3.21 -19.85 -13.86
N SER A 65 4.38 -20.36 -13.48
CA SER A 65 4.70 -21.79 -13.62
C SER A 65 3.70 -22.69 -12.89
N THR A 66 3.29 -22.29 -11.68
CA THR A 66 2.33 -23.03 -10.85
C THR A 66 0.91 -22.91 -11.38
N ALA A 67 0.50 -21.70 -11.78
CA ALA A 67 -0.82 -21.43 -12.33
C ALA A 67 -1.05 -22.17 -13.65
N HIS A 68 -0.03 -22.16 -14.53
CA HIS A 68 -0.08 -22.82 -15.83
C HIS A 68 -0.19 -24.34 -15.70
N SER A 69 0.65 -24.95 -14.86
CA SER A 69 0.73 -26.41 -14.71
C SER A 69 -0.55 -27.06 -14.17
N HIS A 70 -1.38 -26.30 -13.43
CA HIS A 70 -2.61 -26.80 -12.82
C HIS A 70 -3.88 -26.12 -13.33
N HIS A 71 -3.78 -25.26 -14.35
CA HIS A 71 -4.92 -24.51 -14.90
C HIS A 71 -5.71 -23.74 -13.82
N ARG A 72 -4.97 -23.05 -12.93
CA ARG A 72 -5.54 -22.39 -11.74
C ARG A 72 -5.66 -20.88 -11.93
N ILE A 73 -6.64 -20.32 -11.22
CA ILE A 73 -6.66 -18.88 -10.91
C ILE A 73 -5.86 -18.71 -9.62
N VAL A 74 -4.81 -17.89 -9.66
CA VAL A 74 -3.99 -17.57 -8.50
C VAL A 74 -4.22 -16.11 -8.13
N ILE A 75 -4.60 -15.88 -6.88
CA ILE A 75 -4.74 -14.54 -6.31
C ILE A 75 -3.50 -14.29 -5.45
N VAL A 76 -2.80 -13.19 -5.72
CA VAL A 76 -1.63 -12.75 -4.97
C VAL A 76 -1.92 -11.41 -4.33
N GLU A 77 -1.96 -11.40 -3.00
CA GLU A 77 -2.10 -10.19 -2.21
C GLU A 77 -0.72 -9.55 -2.02
N LEU A 78 -0.63 -8.24 -2.25
CA LEU A 78 0.58 -7.44 -2.12
C LEU A 78 0.38 -6.33 -1.12
N MET A 79 1.47 -5.99 -0.43
CA MET A 79 1.51 -4.83 0.46
C MET A 79 1.35 -3.52 -0.33
N GLY A 80 1.07 -2.44 0.37
CA GLY A 80 0.92 -1.10 -0.21
C GLY A 80 0.02 -0.18 0.59
N HIS A 81 -0.44 -0.64 1.75
CA HIS A 81 -1.41 -0.02 2.62
C HIS A 81 -2.67 0.40 1.85
N ASN A 82 -2.88 1.71 1.71
CA ASN A 82 -4.01 2.29 1.01
C ASN A 82 -3.61 2.84 -0.37
N THR A 83 -2.50 2.39 -0.93
CA THR A 83 -1.98 2.81 -2.24
C THR A 83 -1.66 1.63 -3.14
N GLY A 84 -1.83 1.84 -4.44
CA GLY A 84 -1.72 0.81 -5.47
C GLY A 84 -0.36 0.71 -6.13
N TRP A 85 0.61 1.60 -5.84
CA TRP A 85 1.85 1.72 -6.61
C TRP A 85 2.64 0.41 -6.74
N LEU A 86 2.84 -0.29 -5.62
CA LEU A 86 3.57 -1.55 -5.61
C LEU A 86 2.82 -2.64 -6.39
N THR A 87 1.52 -2.76 -6.16
CA THR A 87 0.67 -3.76 -6.84
C THR A 87 0.55 -3.51 -8.33
N LEU A 88 0.38 -2.25 -8.73
CA LEU A 88 0.30 -1.84 -10.12
C LEU A 88 1.61 -2.11 -10.86
N GLY A 89 2.73 -1.65 -10.29
CA GLY A 89 4.05 -1.86 -10.88
C GLY A 89 4.40 -3.35 -10.99
N ALA A 90 4.24 -4.09 -9.90
CA ALA A 90 4.57 -5.52 -9.86
C ALA A 90 3.64 -6.34 -10.76
N GLY A 91 2.34 -6.04 -10.75
CA GLY A 91 1.36 -6.70 -11.60
C GLY A 91 1.67 -6.50 -13.08
N LEU A 92 2.03 -5.29 -13.50
CA LEU A 92 2.42 -5.00 -14.87
C LEU A 92 3.72 -5.70 -15.26
N ALA A 93 4.77 -5.59 -14.44
CA ALA A 93 6.08 -6.16 -14.73
C ALA A 93 6.08 -7.69 -14.66
N GLY A 94 5.31 -8.27 -13.74
CA GLY A 94 5.21 -9.70 -13.50
C GLY A 94 4.18 -10.41 -14.37
N GLY A 95 3.37 -9.69 -15.15
CA GLY A 95 2.41 -10.29 -16.08
C GLY A 95 1.07 -10.72 -15.45
N ALA A 96 0.60 -10.03 -14.42
CA ALA A 96 -0.74 -10.27 -13.87
C ALA A 96 -1.83 -9.95 -14.90
N ASP A 97 -2.86 -10.81 -14.96
CA ASP A 97 -3.98 -10.68 -15.90
C ASP A 97 -5.04 -9.70 -15.40
N VAL A 98 -5.15 -9.57 -14.08
CA VAL A 98 -6.02 -8.60 -13.40
C VAL A 98 -5.23 -7.97 -12.28
N ILE A 99 -5.29 -6.64 -12.16
CA ILE A 99 -4.63 -5.86 -11.13
C ILE A 99 -5.70 -5.05 -10.40
N LEU A 100 -5.85 -5.26 -9.08
CA LEU A 100 -6.82 -4.58 -8.23
C LEU A 100 -6.09 -3.66 -7.27
N ILE A 101 -6.39 -2.37 -7.31
CA ILE A 101 -5.74 -1.33 -6.51
C ILE A 101 -6.75 -0.51 -5.70
N PRO A 102 -6.34 0.09 -4.57
CA PRO A 102 -7.25 0.84 -3.69
C PRO A 102 -7.86 2.08 -4.36
N GLU A 103 -7.18 2.67 -5.34
CA GLU A 103 -7.62 3.85 -6.08
C GLU A 103 -8.82 3.59 -7.00
N ILE A 104 -9.05 2.32 -7.39
CA ILE A 104 -10.12 1.92 -8.31
C ILE A 104 -10.92 0.79 -7.67
N PRO A 105 -12.01 1.09 -6.95
CA PRO A 105 -12.90 0.08 -6.41
C PRO A 105 -13.45 -0.82 -7.53
N PHE A 106 -13.48 -2.13 -7.30
CA PHE A 106 -13.77 -3.10 -8.34
C PHE A 106 -15.11 -3.82 -8.14
N ASP A 107 -15.67 -4.32 -9.24
CA ASP A 107 -16.84 -5.19 -9.22
C ASP A 107 -16.36 -6.63 -9.42
N VAL A 108 -16.66 -7.50 -8.44
CA VAL A 108 -16.29 -8.91 -8.46
C VAL A 108 -16.83 -9.62 -9.71
N GLN A 109 -18.02 -9.24 -10.19
CA GLN A 109 -18.63 -9.83 -11.38
C GLN A 109 -17.85 -9.45 -12.64
N LYS A 110 -17.35 -8.21 -12.72
CA LYS A 110 -16.50 -7.78 -13.85
C LYS A 110 -15.14 -8.48 -13.83
N VAL A 111 -14.57 -8.72 -12.66
CA VAL A 111 -13.33 -9.49 -12.50
C VAL A 111 -13.55 -10.94 -12.96
N ALA A 112 -14.63 -11.59 -12.51
CA ALA A 112 -14.99 -12.94 -12.93
C ALA A 112 -15.19 -13.01 -14.45
N ALA A 113 -15.94 -12.08 -15.04
CA ALA A 113 -16.17 -12.01 -16.48
C ALA A 113 -14.86 -11.83 -17.27
N ALA A 114 -13.91 -11.03 -16.78
CA ALA A 114 -12.60 -10.85 -17.42
C ALA A 114 -11.78 -12.16 -17.43
N ILE A 115 -11.81 -12.90 -16.32
CA ILE A 115 -11.15 -14.21 -16.20
C ILE A 115 -11.81 -15.25 -17.11
N GLU A 116 -13.14 -15.30 -17.15
CA GLU A 116 -13.88 -16.20 -18.04
C GLU A 116 -13.62 -15.91 -19.52
N ALA A 117 -13.60 -14.63 -19.91
CA ALA A 117 -13.27 -14.23 -21.28
C ALA A 117 -11.85 -14.65 -21.67
N ARG A 118 -10.89 -14.57 -20.73
CA ARG A 118 -9.53 -15.07 -20.94
C ARG A 118 -9.49 -16.58 -21.12
N LYS A 119 -10.22 -17.33 -20.28
CA LYS A 119 -10.37 -18.79 -20.41
C LYS A 119 -10.97 -19.19 -21.76
N ALA A 120 -12.00 -18.48 -22.21
CA ALA A 120 -12.64 -18.73 -23.51
C ALA A 120 -11.70 -18.51 -24.70
N ARG A 121 -10.69 -17.65 -24.56
CA ARG A 121 -9.62 -17.42 -25.58
C ARG A 121 -8.49 -18.45 -25.52
N GLY A 122 -8.60 -19.48 -24.68
CA GLY A 122 -7.63 -20.57 -24.61
C GLY A 122 -6.51 -20.36 -23.60
N SER A 123 -6.56 -19.32 -22.76
CA SER A 123 -5.62 -19.15 -21.65
C SER A 123 -6.14 -19.91 -20.42
N PRO A 124 -5.52 -21.05 -20.03
CA PRO A 124 -6.12 -21.98 -19.08
C PRO A 124 -5.93 -21.58 -17.61
N PHE A 125 -5.25 -20.46 -17.36
CA PHE A 125 -4.93 -19.97 -16.01
C PHE A 125 -5.05 -18.44 -15.96
N SER A 126 -5.11 -17.89 -14.75
CA SER A 126 -5.07 -16.44 -14.57
C SER A 126 -4.35 -16.05 -13.29
N ILE A 127 -3.62 -14.94 -13.32
CA ILE A 127 -3.01 -14.34 -12.13
C ILE A 127 -3.71 -13.02 -11.81
N VAL A 128 -4.15 -12.89 -10.57
CA VAL A 128 -4.85 -11.71 -10.06
C VAL A 128 -3.99 -11.09 -8.96
N ALA A 129 -3.38 -9.94 -9.24
CA ALA A 129 -2.64 -9.16 -8.26
C ALA A 129 -3.59 -8.21 -7.51
N VAL A 130 -3.56 -8.24 -6.18
CA VAL A 130 -4.50 -7.51 -5.33
C VAL A 130 -3.72 -6.74 -4.27
N ALA A 131 -3.88 -5.43 -4.22
CA ALA A 131 -3.33 -4.64 -3.12
C ALA A 131 -4.11 -4.94 -1.83
N GLU A 132 -3.45 -4.97 -0.67
CA GLU A 132 -4.12 -5.21 0.63
C GLU A 132 -5.28 -4.23 0.91
N GLY A 133 -5.21 -3.00 0.37
CA GLY A 133 -6.27 -2.00 0.48
C GLY A 133 -7.34 -2.06 -0.62
N ALA A 134 -7.21 -2.93 -1.61
CA ALA A 134 -8.17 -3.04 -2.71
C ALA A 134 -9.52 -3.53 -2.19
N THR A 135 -10.59 -2.79 -2.49
CA THR A 135 -11.92 -3.03 -1.93
C THR A 135 -12.97 -3.12 -3.04
N PRO A 136 -13.88 -4.11 -3.01
CA PRO A 136 -14.96 -4.17 -3.97
C PRO A 136 -16.00 -3.06 -3.73
N VAL A 137 -16.76 -2.72 -4.76
CA VAL A 137 -17.79 -1.66 -4.70
C VAL A 137 -18.87 -1.96 -3.65
N SER A 138 -19.16 -3.22 -3.37
CA SER A 138 -20.09 -3.64 -2.32
C SER A 138 -19.63 -3.22 -0.92
N ASP A 139 -18.32 -3.18 -0.69
CA ASP A 139 -17.73 -3.06 0.64
C ASP A 139 -17.19 -1.64 0.91
N LEU A 140 -17.25 -0.77 -0.11
CA LEU A 140 -16.79 0.62 -0.08
C LEU A 140 -17.30 1.39 1.15
N LYS A 141 -18.61 1.29 1.47
CA LYS A 141 -19.20 2.01 2.62
C LYS A 141 -18.59 1.55 3.94
N GLN A 142 -18.51 0.24 4.16
CA GLN A 142 -17.97 -0.35 5.37
C GLN A 142 -16.47 -0.05 5.51
N HIS A 143 -15.72 -0.10 4.40
CA HIS A 143 -14.31 0.23 4.38
C HIS A 143 -14.07 1.71 4.70
N MET A 144 -14.84 2.64 4.10
CA MET A 144 -14.75 4.07 4.40
C MET A 144 -15.08 4.38 5.88
N GLU A 145 -16.06 3.69 6.46
CA GLU A 145 -16.40 3.81 7.87
C GLU A 145 -15.26 3.32 8.78
N LYS A 146 -14.67 2.16 8.48
CA LYS A 146 -13.50 1.63 9.21
C LYS A 146 -12.29 2.55 9.10
N SER A 147 -11.98 3.04 7.91
CA SER A 147 -10.85 3.95 7.67
C SER A 147 -11.06 5.30 8.37
N ARG A 148 -12.29 5.83 8.39
CA ARG A 148 -12.65 7.02 9.18
C ARG A 148 -12.62 6.76 10.68
N ALA A 149 -13.07 5.60 11.14
CA ALA A 149 -13.04 5.23 12.56
C ALA A 149 -11.59 5.09 13.04
N ASN A 150 -10.72 4.43 12.29
CA ASN A 150 -9.29 4.37 12.57
C ASN A 150 -8.68 5.77 12.59
N HIS A 151 -8.97 6.61 11.59
CA HIS A 151 -8.49 7.99 11.57
C HIS A 151 -9.00 8.80 12.78
N LYS A 152 -10.28 8.65 13.16
CA LYS A 152 -10.88 9.28 14.34
C LYS A 152 -10.24 8.80 15.63
N ILE A 153 -10.07 7.49 15.83
CA ILE A 153 -9.39 6.91 17.00
C ILE A 153 -7.97 7.46 17.11
N PHE A 154 -7.19 7.46 16.02
CA PHE A 154 -5.87 8.07 16.01
C PHE A 154 -5.89 9.59 16.24
N SER A 155 -6.96 10.30 15.86
CA SER A 155 -7.11 11.73 16.13
C SER A 155 -7.55 12.02 17.57
N THR A 156 -8.44 11.21 18.15
CA THR A 156 -8.92 11.32 19.53
C THR A 156 -7.80 10.99 20.51
N LEU A 157 -7.05 9.91 20.25
CA LEU A 157 -5.83 9.60 21.01
C LEU A 157 -4.79 10.73 20.93
N LYS A 158 -4.72 11.48 19.82
CA LYS A 158 -3.86 12.68 19.72
C LYS A 158 -4.40 13.87 20.51
N THR A 159 -5.71 14.04 20.60
CA THR A 159 -6.33 15.11 21.41
C THR A 159 -6.17 14.82 22.90
N ASP A 160 -6.33 13.57 23.32
CA ASP A 160 -6.27 13.17 24.73
C ASP A 160 -4.82 13.14 25.26
N LEU A 161 -3.83 12.86 24.40
CA LEU A 161 -2.39 12.98 24.73
C LEU A 161 -1.87 14.43 24.65
N GLY A 162 -2.74 15.42 24.41
CA GLY A 162 -2.40 16.84 24.24
C GLY A 162 -2.78 17.78 25.39
N GLN A 163 -3.38 17.26 26.47
CA GLN A 163 -3.89 18.07 27.60
C GLN A 163 -3.26 17.64 28.93
N SER A 164 -1.94 17.74 29.03
CA SER A 164 -1.26 17.84 30.33
C SER A 164 -0.18 18.91 30.23
N GLN A 165 -0.60 20.18 30.36
CA GLN A 165 0.32 21.28 30.61
C GLN A 165 0.78 21.20 32.08
N PRO A 166 2.08 21.35 32.38
CA PRO A 166 2.51 21.53 33.76
C PRO A 166 2.24 22.98 34.20
N GLY A 167 1.61 23.12 35.37
CA GLY A 167 1.77 24.31 36.20
C GLY A 167 3.10 24.30 36.94
#